data_AF-S3DDT4-F1
#
_entry.id   AF-S3DDT4-F1
#
_cell.length_a   1.000
_cell.length_b   1.000
_cell.length_c   1.000
_cell.angle_alpha   90.00
_cell.angle_beta   90.00
_cell.angle_gamma   90.00
#
_symmetry.space_group_name_H-M   'P 1'
#
loop_
_entity.id
_entity.type
_entity.pdbx_description
1 polymer ?
#
loop_
_entity_poly.entity_id
_entity_poly.type
_entity_poly.pdbx_seq_one_letter_code
_entity_poly.pdbx_strand_id
1 'polypeptide(L)'
;MADLPEPPLIPKFHLPGSAAPLGAVLNSKNHIEFREVEVEGAINILDAYDTELRRLDATPLLQVTPTPLQAYPVDAPILNPVFFAADLEAGVYDTSKPTCALNLICYRARSGGCEIRQVQVVKRDRFEDEESFEQSIRDNAKLIQSDQEFFSQLRRVYLKDMCGFWRRTFALKTLTGIGLLVYTPTTHARPLPLPAITLQEILYAYLNPSAIGSGDLWIEWVFQLRQKDRRHALEFIEGWNAFRICVAGILPLAISTLLGIIWSMATKDVQTAFTVAGFVLTGGTLILALLAVVSGIDASGRTNT
;
A
#
# COMPACT_ATOMS: atom_id res chain seq x y z
N MET A 1 -58.94 -32.07 -49.95
CA MET A 1 -58.15 -30.86 -50.30
C MET A 1 -59.14 -29.72 -50.23
N ALA A 2 -59.08 -28.95 -49.14
CA ALA A 2 -60.07 -27.94 -48.81
C ALA A 2 -59.54 -26.56 -49.26
N ASP A 3 -60.37 -25.84 -50.02
CA ASP A 3 -60.13 -24.49 -50.51
C ASP A 3 -60.12 -23.48 -49.35
N LEU A 4 -59.03 -22.73 -49.24
CA LEU A 4 -58.88 -21.59 -48.33
C LEU A 4 -59.32 -20.30 -49.07
N PRO A 5 -60.11 -19.43 -48.44
CA PRO A 5 -60.56 -18.17 -49.06
C PRO A 5 -59.46 -17.10 -49.05
N GLU A 6 -59.35 -16.37 -50.18
CA GLU A 6 -58.46 -15.22 -50.35
C GLU A 6 -58.80 -14.04 -49.41
N PRO A 7 -57.79 -13.27 -48.96
CA PRO A 7 -58.00 -12.08 -48.13
C PRO A 7 -58.45 -10.85 -48.95
N PRO A 8 -59.23 -9.94 -48.36
CA PRO A 8 -59.73 -8.75 -49.05
C PRO A 8 -58.66 -7.66 -49.24
N LEU A 9 -58.74 -6.99 -50.40
CA LEU A 9 -57.93 -5.85 -50.83
C LEU A 9 -58.14 -4.61 -49.95
N ILE A 10 -57.06 -4.04 -49.44
CA ILE A 10 -57.02 -2.79 -48.67
C ILE A 10 -57.01 -1.59 -49.64
N PRO A 11 -57.84 -0.55 -49.42
CA PRO A 11 -57.86 0.63 -50.28
C PRO A 11 -56.66 1.55 -50.05
N LYS A 12 -56.04 2.00 -51.16
CA LYS A 12 -54.98 3.02 -51.18
C LYS A 12 -55.57 4.40 -50.90
N PHE A 13 -55.17 5.03 -49.80
CA PHE A 13 -55.43 6.45 -49.54
C PHE A 13 -54.31 7.31 -50.16
N HIS A 14 -54.67 8.19 -51.09
CA HIS A 14 -53.87 9.34 -51.49
C HIS A 14 -54.26 10.55 -50.63
N LEU A 15 -53.27 11.21 -50.03
CA LEU A 15 -53.42 12.54 -49.44
C LEU A 15 -52.46 13.52 -50.14
N PRO A 16 -52.87 14.78 -50.37
CA PRO A 16 -52.15 15.74 -51.18
C PRO A 16 -51.18 16.61 -50.39
N GLY A 17 -50.07 16.96 -51.03
CA GLY A 17 -49.60 18.35 -51.15
C GLY A 17 -49.09 19.10 -49.91
N SER A 18 -47.76 19.13 -49.77
CA SER A 18 -46.93 20.34 -49.71
C SER A 18 -47.29 21.48 -48.74
N ALA A 19 -46.45 21.66 -47.70
CA ALA A 19 -46.09 22.97 -47.16
C ALA A 19 -44.63 22.98 -46.67
N ALA A 20 -44.01 24.15 -46.82
CA ALA A 20 -42.58 24.49 -46.87
C ALA A 20 -41.75 24.27 -45.57
N PRO A 21 -40.41 24.39 -45.63
CA PRO A 21 -39.50 24.00 -44.55
C PRO A 21 -39.34 25.13 -43.53
N LEU A 22 -39.61 24.84 -42.26
CA LEU A 22 -39.20 25.67 -41.14
C LEU A 22 -37.73 25.34 -40.83
N GLY A 23 -36.86 26.30 -41.13
CA GLY A 23 -35.44 26.24 -40.83
C GLY A 23 -35.19 26.04 -39.34
N ALA A 24 -34.68 24.86 -38.99
CA ALA A 24 -33.99 24.66 -37.73
C ALA A 24 -32.63 25.35 -37.82
N VAL A 25 -32.55 26.57 -37.29
CA VAL A 25 -31.28 27.20 -36.94
C VAL A 25 -30.70 26.42 -35.76
N LEU A 26 -29.92 25.38 -36.06
CA LEU A 26 -29.00 24.77 -35.12
C LEU A 26 -27.91 25.78 -34.83
N ASN A 27 -28.07 26.53 -33.74
CA ASN A 27 -27.03 27.36 -33.17
C ASN A 27 -25.96 26.45 -32.55
N SER A 28 -25.03 26.01 -33.39
CA SER A 28 -23.80 25.29 -33.04
C SER A 28 -22.84 26.23 -32.30
N LYS A 29 -23.15 26.55 -31.05
CA LYS A 29 -22.23 27.28 -30.15
C LYS A 29 -22.50 26.98 -28.67
N ASN A 30 -22.82 25.72 -28.34
CA ASN A 30 -22.57 25.22 -26.99
C ASN A 30 -21.17 24.59 -26.99
N HIS A 31 -20.15 25.45 -26.93
CA HIS A 31 -18.85 25.07 -26.43
C HIS A 31 -19.09 24.67 -24.97
N ILE A 32 -19.25 23.37 -24.71
CA ILE A 32 -19.21 22.85 -23.35
C ILE A 32 -17.76 23.02 -22.92
N GLU A 33 -17.45 24.17 -22.31
CA GLU A 33 -16.30 24.28 -21.41
C GLU A 33 -16.55 23.28 -20.29
N PHE A 34 -16.06 22.06 -20.46
CA PHE A 34 -15.78 21.17 -19.34
C PHE A 34 -14.71 21.87 -18.51
N ARG A 35 -15.19 22.70 -17.58
CA ARG A 35 -14.45 23.49 -16.62
C ARG A 35 -13.37 22.63 -15.95
N GLU A 36 -12.14 23.14 -15.94
CA GLU A 36 -11.01 22.69 -15.08
C GLU A 36 -11.39 22.51 -13.60
N VAL A 37 -12.51 23.10 -13.16
CA VAL A 37 -13.06 23.03 -11.80
C VAL A 37 -13.35 21.59 -11.33
N GLU A 38 -13.69 20.65 -12.22
CA GLU A 38 -13.95 19.25 -11.80
C GLU A 38 -12.66 18.47 -11.51
N VAL A 39 -11.55 18.81 -12.17
CA VAL A 39 -10.26 18.13 -11.95
C VAL A 39 -9.62 18.61 -10.65
N GLU A 40 -9.67 19.91 -10.34
CA GLU A 40 -9.18 20.44 -9.06
C GLU A 40 -10.00 19.93 -7.86
N GLY A 41 -11.32 19.76 -8.02
CA GLY A 41 -12.17 19.15 -6.99
C GLY A 41 -11.77 17.70 -6.68
N ALA A 42 -11.50 16.90 -7.71
CA ALA A 42 -11.05 15.53 -7.55
C ALA A 42 -9.66 15.43 -6.91
N ILE A 43 -8.73 16.32 -7.28
CA ILE A 43 -7.39 16.39 -6.68
C ILE A 43 -7.47 16.77 -5.20
N ASN A 44 -8.28 17.76 -4.84
CA ASN A 44 -8.46 18.18 -3.45
C ASN A 44 -9.11 17.08 -2.59
N ILE A 45 -10.02 16.29 -3.16
CA ILE A 45 -10.59 15.12 -2.48
C ILE A 45 -9.52 14.03 -2.30
N LEU A 46 -8.67 13.79 -3.30
CA LEU A 46 -7.58 12.81 -3.20
C LEU A 46 -6.52 13.23 -2.18
N ASP A 47 -6.20 14.52 -2.06
CA ASP A 47 -5.23 15.04 -1.08
C ASP A 47 -5.81 15.07 0.34
N ALA A 48 -7.08 15.45 0.50
CA ALA A 48 -7.80 15.33 1.76
C ALA A 48 -7.91 13.85 2.18
N TYR A 49 -8.14 12.96 1.22
CA TYR A 49 -8.19 11.52 1.42
C TYR A 49 -6.81 10.92 1.74
N ASP A 50 -5.71 11.37 1.13
CA ASP A 50 -4.35 10.96 1.51
C ASP A 50 -3.99 11.47 2.92
N THR A 51 -4.48 12.65 3.29
CA THR A 51 -4.30 13.21 4.65
C THR A 51 -5.07 12.41 5.70
N GLU A 52 -6.33 12.04 5.43
CA GLU A 52 -7.10 11.18 6.33
C GLU A 52 -6.62 9.73 6.30
N LEU A 53 -6.16 9.19 5.18
CA LEU A 53 -5.48 7.90 5.12
C LEU A 53 -4.23 7.89 5.98
N ARG A 54 -3.43 8.97 5.99
CA ARG A 54 -2.26 9.07 6.88
C ARG A 54 -2.66 9.16 8.35
N ARG A 55 -3.81 9.78 8.67
CA ARG A 55 -4.37 9.79 10.02
C ARG A 55 -4.92 8.42 10.41
N LEU A 56 -5.57 7.71 9.50
CA LEU A 56 -6.15 6.40 9.72
C LEU A 56 -5.10 5.28 9.69
N ASP A 57 -4.02 5.39 8.92
CA ASP A 57 -2.84 4.52 9.01
C ASP A 57 -2.04 4.79 10.30
N ALA A 58 -2.17 5.99 10.89
CA ALA A 58 -1.69 6.30 12.25
C ALA A 58 -2.69 5.88 13.34
N THR A 59 -3.90 5.46 12.96
CA THR A 59 -4.89 4.87 13.87
C THR A 59 -4.74 3.35 13.77
N PRO A 60 -4.50 2.61 14.85
CA PRO A 60 -4.31 1.16 14.78
C PRO A 60 -5.63 0.46 14.41
N LEU A 61 -5.93 0.37 13.10
CA LEU A 61 -7.14 -0.28 12.58
C LEU A 61 -6.90 -1.78 12.36
N LEU A 62 -6.89 -2.48 13.48
CA LEU A 62 -7.53 -3.77 13.74
C LEU A 62 -6.99 -4.19 15.10
N GLN A 63 -7.74 -3.86 16.15
CA GLN A 63 -7.72 -4.69 17.33
C GLN A 63 -8.14 -6.11 16.88
N VAL A 64 -7.16 -6.93 16.49
CA VAL A 64 -7.09 -8.28 17.06
C VAL A 64 -7.41 -8.03 18.52
N THR A 65 -8.54 -8.53 19.04
CA THR A 65 -8.82 -8.45 20.47
C THR A 65 -7.53 -8.90 21.13
N PRO A 66 -6.73 -7.99 21.73
CA PRO A 66 -5.50 -8.42 22.30
C PRO A 66 -5.99 -9.36 23.39
N THR A 67 -5.58 -10.64 23.33
CA THR A 67 -5.45 -11.42 24.56
C THR A 67 -4.87 -10.44 25.56
N PRO A 68 -5.61 -10.06 26.63
CA PRO A 68 -5.35 -8.82 27.36
C PRO A 68 -3.87 -8.77 27.65
N LEU A 69 -3.17 -7.95 26.85
CA LEU A 69 -1.76 -7.75 27.00
C LEU A 69 -1.70 -7.07 28.34
N GLN A 70 -1.30 -7.83 29.35
CA GLN A 70 -0.92 -7.32 30.66
C GLN A 70 -0.29 -5.97 30.40
N ALA A 71 -0.89 -4.92 30.95
CA ALA A 71 -0.41 -3.56 30.78
C ALA A 71 1.09 -3.59 31.11
N TYR A 72 1.92 -3.56 30.07
CA TYR A 72 3.35 -3.54 30.26
C TYR A 72 3.60 -2.23 31.01
N PRO A 73 4.32 -2.27 32.15
CA PRO A 73 4.60 -1.07 32.91
C PRO A 73 5.24 -0.06 31.96
N VAL A 74 4.71 1.17 31.98
CA VAL A 74 5.13 2.29 31.12
C VAL A 74 6.62 2.62 31.29
N ASP A 75 7.26 2.07 32.33
CA ASP A 75 8.67 2.22 32.66
C ASP A 75 9.53 0.97 32.37
N ALA A 76 8.98 -0.09 31.76
CA ALA A 76 9.81 -1.18 31.27
C ALA A 76 10.67 -0.67 30.09
N PRO A 77 11.98 -0.98 30.02
CA PRO A 77 12.79 -0.68 28.84
C PRO A 77 12.30 -1.54 27.66
N ILE A 78 11.31 -1.04 26.94
CA ILE A 78 10.53 -1.72 25.88
C ILE A 78 11.38 -2.05 24.62
N LEU A 79 12.68 -1.78 24.60
CA LEU A 79 13.48 -1.85 23.36
C LEU A 79 14.85 -2.45 23.60
N ASN A 80 14.97 -3.48 24.45
CA ASN A 80 16.24 -4.18 24.58
C ASN A 80 16.26 -5.44 23.69
N PRO A 81 16.87 -5.40 22.49
CA PRO A 81 16.99 -6.56 21.61
C PRO A 81 17.90 -7.67 22.19
N VAL A 82 18.33 -7.54 23.46
CA VAL A 82 19.21 -8.46 24.18
C VAL A 82 18.66 -9.90 24.23
N PHE A 83 17.35 -10.11 24.07
CA PHE A 83 16.78 -11.45 23.96
C PHE A 83 17.19 -12.25 22.71
N PHE A 84 17.80 -11.62 21.69
CA PHE A 84 18.21 -12.29 20.45
C PHE A 84 19.57 -12.99 20.50
N ALA A 85 20.45 -12.61 21.42
CA ALA A 85 21.83 -13.09 21.43
C ALA A 85 21.98 -14.54 21.91
N ALA A 86 20.98 -15.12 22.57
CA ALA A 86 21.09 -16.45 23.18
C ALA A 86 21.01 -17.60 22.15
N ASP A 87 20.24 -17.42 21.07
CA ASP A 87 19.99 -18.48 20.06
C ASP A 87 20.76 -18.28 18.74
N LEU A 88 21.32 -17.09 18.51
CA LEU A 88 22.32 -16.90 17.46
C LEU A 88 23.61 -17.58 17.94
N GLU A 89 23.80 -18.83 17.51
CA GLU A 89 25.03 -19.61 17.74
C GLU A 89 26.23 -18.68 17.70
N ALA A 90 27.11 -18.78 18.71
CA ALA A 90 28.28 -17.94 18.92
C ALA A 90 29.37 -18.12 17.84
N GLY A 91 28.98 -18.18 16.57
CA GLY A 91 29.82 -17.94 15.42
C GLY A 91 30.35 -16.52 15.52
N VAL A 92 31.67 -16.43 15.64
CA VAL A 92 32.48 -15.22 15.79
C VAL A 92 31.91 -14.08 14.94
N TYR A 93 31.19 -13.16 15.59
CA TYR A 93 30.70 -11.93 14.97
C TYR A 93 31.88 -11.18 14.36
N ASP A 94 31.71 -10.66 13.14
CA ASP A 94 32.75 -9.84 12.52
C ASP A 94 32.71 -8.44 13.14
N THR A 95 33.32 -8.30 14.32
CA THR A 95 33.44 -7.05 15.07
C THR A 95 34.51 -6.11 14.50
N SER A 96 35.29 -6.57 13.52
CA SER A 96 36.45 -5.84 13.00
C SER A 96 36.09 -4.64 12.12
N LYS A 97 34.85 -4.59 11.61
CA LYS A 97 34.44 -3.54 10.68
C LYS A 97 33.59 -2.48 11.39
N PRO A 98 33.93 -1.20 11.24
CA PRO A 98 33.21 -0.11 11.89
C PRO A 98 31.83 0.18 11.30
N THR A 99 31.54 -0.35 10.11
CA THR A 99 30.28 -0.19 9.40
C THR A 99 29.63 -1.54 9.12
N CYS A 100 28.30 -1.58 9.17
CA CYS A 100 27.49 -2.75 8.82
C CYS A 100 26.43 -2.36 7.80
N ALA A 101 26.19 -3.23 6.83
CA ALA A 101 25.18 -3.02 5.81
C ALA A 101 24.06 -4.05 5.96
N LEU A 102 22.83 -3.56 6.07
CA LEU A 102 21.63 -4.39 6.21
C LEU A 102 20.83 -4.34 4.92
N ASN A 103 20.57 -5.52 4.36
CA ASN A 103 19.73 -5.65 3.19
C ASN A 103 18.26 -5.55 3.59
N LEU A 104 17.49 -4.87 2.77
CA LEU A 104 16.06 -4.66 2.90
C LEU A 104 15.38 -5.26 1.68
N ILE A 105 14.37 -6.09 1.89
CA ILE A 105 13.80 -6.95 0.86
C ILE A 105 12.29 -6.84 0.88
N CYS A 106 11.68 -6.79 -0.29
CA CYS A 106 10.23 -6.84 -0.46
C CYS A 106 9.88 -7.77 -1.62
N TYR A 107 9.22 -8.90 -1.32
CA TYR A 107 8.77 -9.84 -2.34
C TYR A 107 7.43 -9.43 -2.94
N ARG A 108 7.33 -9.47 -4.27
CA ARG A 108 6.11 -9.07 -5.00
C ARG A 108 5.68 -10.13 -5.99
N ALA A 109 4.52 -10.74 -5.73
CA ALA A 109 3.97 -11.83 -6.55
C ALA A 109 3.70 -11.43 -8.02
N ARG A 110 3.27 -10.18 -8.28
CA ARG A 110 2.74 -9.78 -9.59
C ARG A 110 3.80 -9.29 -10.59
N SER A 111 4.96 -8.84 -10.13
CA SER A 111 6.06 -8.37 -10.98
C SER A 111 7.22 -9.37 -11.09
N GLY A 112 7.05 -10.59 -10.55
CA GLY A 112 8.11 -11.62 -10.52
C GLY A 112 9.40 -11.17 -9.84
N GLY A 113 9.33 -10.11 -9.03
CA GLY A 113 10.49 -9.34 -8.61
C GLY A 113 10.67 -9.35 -7.10
N CYS A 114 11.91 -9.54 -6.68
CA CYS A 114 12.40 -9.20 -5.36
C CYS A 114 13.00 -7.80 -5.45
N GLU A 115 12.43 -6.83 -4.72
CA GLU A 115 13.06 -5.52 -4.62
C GLU A 115 14.02 -5.49 -3.44
N ILE A 116 15.29 -5.21 -3.73
CA ILE A 116 16.36 -5.18 -2.74
C ILE A 116 16.89 -3.75 -2.65
N ARG A 117 17.04 -3.28 -1.41
CA ARG A 117 17.77 -2.05 -1.05
C ARG A 117 18.70 -2.37 0.11
N GLN A 118 19.57 -1.42 0.42
CA GLN A 118 20.52 -1.57 1.51
C GLN A 118 20.59 -0.28 2.30
N VAL A 119 20.66 -0.41 3.62
CA VAL A 119 20.99 0.68 4.54
C VAL A 119 22.32 0.36 5.22
N GLN A 120 23.07 1.40 5.58
CA GLN A 120 24.37 1.27 6.22
C GLN A 120 24.33 1.95 7.58
N VAL A 121 24.70 1.21 8.61
CA VAL A 121 24.82 1.69 9.98
C VAL A 121 26.29 1.78 10.36
N VAL A 122 26.58 2.68 11.28
CA VAL A 122 27.91 2.92 11.83
C VAL A 122 27.80 3.02 13.34
N LYS A 123 28.82 2.54 14.05
CA LYS A 123 28.87 2.63 15.52
C LYS A 123 30.19 3.24 15.95
N ARG A 124 30.11 4.29 16.78
CA ARG A 124 31.26 5.06 17.27
C ARG A 124 32.30 4.16 17.95
N ASP A 125 31.85 3.26 18.83
CA ASP A 125 32.70 2.36 19.62
C ASP A 125 33.50 1.34 18.77
N ARG A 126 33.26 1.27 17.46
CA ARG A 126 33.96 0.35 16.54
C ARG A 126 35.13 1.01 15.80
N PHE A 127 35.38 2.30 16.03
CA PHE A 127 36.55 3.01 15.50
C PHE A 127 37.66 3.05 16.54
N GLU A 128 38.91 3.09 16.08
CA GLU A 128 40.09 3.25 16.95
C GLU A 128 40.14 4.66 17.57
N ASP A 129 39.68 5.66 16.81
CA ASP A 129 39.75 7.07 17.16
C ASP A 129 38.50 7.84 16.66
N GLU A 130 38.13 8.89 17.41
CA GLU A 130 36.97 9.74 17.08
C GLU A 130 37.17 10.50 15.76
N GLU A 131 38.41 10.82 15.40
CA GLU A 131 38.72 11.51 14.14
C GLU A 131 38.36 10.64 12.92
N SER A 132 38.69 9.35 12.96
CA SER A 132 38.30 8.37 11.94
C SER A 132 36.78 8.17 11.88
N PHE A 133 36.09 8.19 13.03
CA PHE A 133 34.64 8.15 13.07
C PHE A 133 34.04 9.36 12.35
N GLU A 134 34.41 10.58 12.75
CA GLU A 134 33.93 11.82 12.15
C GLU A 134 34.31 11.93 10.66
N GLN A 135 35.50 11.45 10.28
CA GLN A 135 35.90 11.36 8.89
C GLN A 135 34.95 10.44 8.09
N SER A 136 34.58 9.28 8.63
CA SER A 136 33.66 8.35 7.95
C SER A 136 32.26 8.94 7.75
N ILE A 137 31.77 9.72 8.71
CA ILE A 137 30.49 10.43 8.61
C ILE A 137 30.56 11.52 7.54
N ARG A 138 31.67 12.28 7.49
CA ARG A 138 31.90 13.30 6.47
C ARG A 138 31.98 12.70 5.07
N ASP A 139 32.64 11.56 4.93
CA ASP A 139 32.81 10.88 3.65
C ASP A 139 31.51 10.22 3.16
N ASN A 140 30.65 9.79 4.09
CA ASN A 140 29.38 9.16 3.76
C ASN A 140 28.24 9.64 4.66
N ALA A 141 27.60 10.73 4.24
CA ALA A 141 26.43 11.32 4.91
C ALA A 141 25.18 10.41 4.92
N LYS A 142 25.23 9.19 4.35
CA LYS A 142 24.14 8.20 4.42
C LYS A 142 24.32 7.20 5.56
N LEU A 143 25.44 7.26 6.30
CA LEU A 143 25.67 6.40 7.45
C LEU A 143 24.74 6.77 8.60
N ILE A 144 24.06 5.75 9.12
CA ILE A 144 23.06 5.88 10.18
C ILE A 144 23.73 5.69 11.54
N GLN A 145 23.53 6.65 12.44
CA GLN A 145 24.25 6.71 13.73
C GLN A 145 23.37 6.45 14.96
N SER A 146 22.04 6.59 14.83
CA SER A 146 21.10 6.36 15.94
C SER A 146 19.92 5.47 15.54
N ASP A 147 19.27 4.85 16.53
CA ASP A 147 18.09 4.00 16.34
C ASP A 147 16.91 4.77 15.72
N GLN A 148 16.68 6.00 16.14
CA GLN A 148 15.69 6.90 15.52
C GLN A 148 15.97 7.11 14.03
N GLU A 149 17.23 7.38 13.68
CA GLU A 149 17.64 7.57 12.29
C GLU A 149 17.50 6.26 11.50
N PHE A 150 17.83 5.12 12.11
CA PHE A 150 17.68 3.80 11.51
C PHE A 150 16.25 3.54 11.05
N PHE A 151 15.26 3.66 11.95
CA PHE A 151 13.86 3.44 11.58
C PHE A 151 13.33 4.53 10.62
N SER A 152 13.79 5.77 10.75
CA SER A 152 13.45 6.84 9.81
C SER A 152 13.93 6.53 8.39
N GLN A 153 15.16 6.02 8.25
CA GLN A 153 15.72 5.62 6.97
C GLN A 153 15.07 4.34 6.43
N LEU A 154 14.78 3.34 7.26
CA LEU A 154 13.99 2.17 6.86
C LEU A 154 12.66 2.59 6.23
N ARG A 155 11.92 3.46 6.91
CA ARG A 155 10.65 4.00 6.44
C ARG A 155 10.80 4.81 5.16
N ARG A 156 11.84 5.65 5.07
CA ARG A 156 12.14 6.42 3.86
C ARG A 156 12.42 5.51 2.67
N VAL A 157 13.29 4.51 2.83
CA VAL A 157 13.67 3.58 1.76
C VAL A 157 12.46 2.76 1.31
N TYR A 158 11.67 2.23 2.23
CA TYR A 158 10.46 1.51 1.87
C TYR A 158 9.43 2.39 1.14
N LEU A 159 9.08 3.55 1.68
CA LEU A 159 8.03 4.40 1.12
C LEU A 159 8.45 5.11 -0.17
N LYS A 160 9.67 5.62 -0.25
CA LYS A 160 10.15 6.39 -1.40
C LYS A 160 10.79 5.51 -2.45
N ASP A 161 11.70 4.62 -2.05
CA ASP A 161 12.58 3.94 -3.00
C ASP A 161 12.02 2.59 -3.45
N MET A 162 11.24 1.90 -2.61
CA MET A 162 10.61 0.63 -2.96
C MET A 162 9.16 0.81 -3.45
N CYS A 163 8.35 1.58 -2.73
CA CYS A 163 6.96 1.78 -3.12
C CYS A 163 6.83 2.80 -4.27
N GLY A 164 7.59 3.89 -4.21
CA GLY A 164 7.39 5.01 -5.11
C GLY A 164 6.02 5.68 -4.92
N PHE A 165 5.73 6.68 -5.76
CA PHE A 165 4.53 7.51 -5.63
C PHE A 165 3.23 6.71 -5.87
N TRP A 166 3.11 6.08 -7.04
CA TRP A 166 1.89 5.40 -7.47
C TRP A 166 1.47 4.28 -6.52
N ARG A 167 2.42 3.50 -6.05
CA ARG A 167 2.12 2.38 -5.15
C ARG A 167 1.71 2.87 -3.78
N ARG A 168 2.35 3.91 -3.26
CA ARG A 168 1.97 4.48 -1.96
C ARG A 168 0.50 4.93 -1.96
N THR A 169 0.06 5.55 -3.05
CA THR A 169 -1.31 6.10 -3.16
C THR A 169 -2.34 5.06 -3.57
N PHE A 170 -2.03 4.20 -4.55
CA PHE A 170 -3.02 3.31 -5.17
C PHE A 170 -2.86 1.83 -4.83
N ALA A 171 -1.81 1.44 -4.09
CA ALA A 171 -1.70 0.05 -3.66
C ALA A 171 -2.74 -0.26 -2.58
N LEU A 172 -3.49 -1.32 -2.86
CA LEU A 172 -4.41 -1.96 -1.93
C LEU A 172 -3.66 -2.78 -0.87
N LYS A 173 -2.40 -3.14 -1.15
CA LYS A 173 -1.51 -3.78 -0.18
C LYS A 173 -0.71 -2.72 0.57
N THR A 174 -0.67 -2.85 1.89
CA THR A 174 0.15 -2.01 2.78
C THR A 174 1.14 -2.89 3.54
N LEU A 175 2.14 -2.25 4.15
CA LEU A 175 3.02 -2.97 5.06
C LEU A 175 2.20 -3.50 6.24
N THR A 176 2.25 -4.81 6.47
CA THR A 176 1.56 -5.48 7.59
C THR A 176 2.53 -6.05 8.62
N GLY A 177 3.80 -6.24 8.26
CA GLY A 177 4.81 -6.75 9.16
C GLY A 177 6.22 -6.57 8.61
N ILE A 178 7.19 -6.74 9.49
CA ILE A 178 8.61 -6.76 9.13
C ILE A 178 9.17 -8.08 9.62
N GLY A 179 9.64 -8.92 8.69
CA GLY A 179 10.29 -10.20 8.98
C GLY A 179 11.81 -10.07 8.95
N LEU A 180 12.49 -11.11 9.45
CA LEU A 180 13.93 -11.26 9.30
C LEU A 180 14.21 -12.51 8.46
N LEU A 181 15.03 -12.35 7.43
CA LEU A 181 15.46 -13.41 6.52
C LEU A 181 16.91 -13.77 6.78
N VAL A 182 17.22 -15.06 6.68
CA VAL A 182 18.58 -15.59 6.71
C VAL A 182 18.93 -16.16 5.35
N TYR A 183 20.15 -15.89 4.92
CA TYR A 183 20.77 -16.36 3.70
C TYR A 183 22.05 -17.09 4.04
N THR A 184 22.26 -18.26 3.44
CA THR A 184 23.60 -18.83 3.30
C THR A 184 24.02 -18.77 1.84
N PRO A 185 25.33 -18.79 1.52
CA PRO A 185 25.80 -18.71 0.13
C PRO A 185 25.22 -19.78 -0.81
N THR A 186 24.74 -20.89 -0.24
CA THR A 186 24.27 -22.06 -0.97
C THR A 186 22.76 -22.27 -0.89
N THR A 187 22.02 -21.49 -0.10
CA THR A 187 20.58 -21.71 0.11
C THR A 187 19.73 -20.49 -0.20
N HIS A 188 18.47 -20.76 -0.57
CA HIS A 188 17.46 -19.72 -0.72
C HIS A 188 17.20 -19.03 0.63
N ALA A 189 16.76 -17.77 0.55
CA ALA A 189 16.29 -17.01 1.70
C ALA A 189 15.29 -17.82 2.51
N ARG A 190 15.48 -17.90 3.82
CA ARG A 190 14.53 -18.51 4.74
C ARG A 190 14.10 -17.49 5.80
N PRO A 191 12.80 -17.40 6.10
CA PRO A 191 12.33 -16.67 7.27
C PRO A 191 12.99 -17.22 8.53
N LEU A 192 13.57 -16.34 9.33
CA LEU A 192 14.00 -16.66 10.69
C LEU A 192 12.78 -16.48 11.59
N PRO A 193 12.32 -17.54 12.28
CA PRO A 193 11.19 -17.43 13.19
C PRO A 193 11.59 -16.55 14.38
N LEU A 194 11.10 -15.32 14.39
CA LEU A 194 11.23 -14.41 15.52
C LEU A 194 9.97 -14.49 16.39
N PRO A 195 10.08 -14.26 17.72
CA PRO A 195 8.91 -14.09 18.56
C PRO A 195 7.98 -13.01 18.03
N ALA A 196 6.67 -13.26 18.07
CA ALA A 196 5.66 -12.32 17.57
C ALA A 196 5.75 -10.93 18.24
N ILE A 197 6.10 -10.90 19.52
CA ILE A 197 6.31 -9.67 20.30
C ILE A 197 7.39 -8.80 19.65
N THR A 198 8.50 -9.40 19.24
CA THR A 198 9.59 -8.65 18.61
C THR A 198 9.22 -8.17 17.23
N LEU A 199 8.57 -9.00 16.43
CA LEU A 199 8.08 -8.56 15.11
C LEU A 199 7.16 -7.34 15.26
N GLN A 200 6.34 -7.31 16.32
CA GLN A 200 5.49 -6.18 16.68
C GLN A 200 6.30 -4.97 17.16
N GLU A 201 7.35 -5.14 17.95
CA GLU A 201 8.24 -4.06 18.39
C GLU A 201 8.99 -3.42 17.21
N ILE A 202 9.53 -4.24 16.29
CA ILE A 202 10.19 -3.77 15.07
C ILE A 202 9.20 -2.96 14.23
N LEU A 203 7.99 -3.48 14.05
CA LEU A 203 6.93 -2.78 13.31
C LEU A 203 6.52 -1.48 14.00
N TYR A 204 6.37 -1.48 15.32
CA TYR A 204 6.04 -0.28 16.10
C TYR A 204 7.11 0.79 15.95
N ALA A 205 8.39 0.42 16.08
CA ALA A 205 9.52 1.32 15.94
C ALA A 205 9.62 1.89 14.51
N TYR A 206 9.35 1.06 13.50
CA TYR A 206 9.26 1.49 12.11
C TYR A 206 8.14 2.52 11.87
N LEU A 207 6.97 2.33 12.49
CA LEU A 207 5.83 3.23 12.35
C LEU A 207 6.04 4.56 13.11
N ASN A 208 6.71 4.48 14.26
CA ASN A 208 6.90 5.60 15.19
C ASN A 208 8.39 5.90 15.46
N PRO A 209 9.19 6.26 14.43
CA PRO A 209 10.63 6.44 14.61
C PRO A 209 10.95 7.56 15.61
N SER A 210 10.12 8.60 15.71
CA SER A 210 10.29 9.68 16.69
C SER A 210 10.01 9.29 18.13
N ALA A 211 9.34 8.16 18.37
CA ALA A 211 9.12 7.62 19.71
C ALA A 211 10.31 6.78 20.19
N ILE A 212 11.23 6.43 19.28
CA ILE A 212 12.46 5.71 19.60
C ILE A 212 13.50 6.72 20.05
N GLY A 213 14.13 6.45 21.19
CA GLY A 213 15.23 7.29 21.69
C GLY A 213 16.42 7.30 20.73
N SER A 214 17.32 8.26 20.90
CA SER A 214 18.56 8.36 20.12
C SER A 214 19.64 7.34 20.56
N GLY A 215 19.23 6.19 21.08
CA GLY A 215 20.12 5.11 21.48
C GLY A 215 20.73 4.40 20.27
N ASP A 216 21.50 3.35 20.55
CA ASP A 216 22.21 2.53 19.57
C ASP A 216 21.91 1.02 19.71
N LEU A 217 20.83 0.66 20.41
CA LEU A 217 20.48 -0.73 20.69
C LEU A 217 20.10 -1.48 19.41
N TRP A 218 19.33 -0.84 18.53
CA TRP A 218 18.97 -1.40 17.23
C TRP A 218 20.15 -1.41 16.28
N ILE A 219 21.02 -0.40 16.34
CA ILE A 219 22.28 -0.40 15.59
C ILE A 219 23.16 -1.58 16.01
N GLU A 220 23.35 -1.79 17.31
CA GLU A 220 24.11 -2.92 17.83
C GLU A 220 23.48 -4.26 17.39
N TRP A 221 22.16 -4.36 17.42
CA TRP A 221 21.44 -5.51 16.87
C TRP A 221 21.76 -5.75 15.38
N VAL A 222 21.83 -4.71 14.54
CA VAL A 222 22.25 -4.85 13.14
C VAL A 222 23.69 -5.35 13.00
N PHE A 223 24.59 -4.96 13.90
CA PHE A 223 25.94 -5.53 13.94
C PHE A 223 25.93 -7.00 14.38
N GLN A 224 25.07 -7.39 15.33
CA GLN A 224 24.90 -8.79 15.75
C GLN A 224 24.34 -9.65 14.62
N LEU A 225 23.52 -9.10 13.72
CA LEU A 225 23.10 -9.83 12.51
C LEU A 225 24.26 -10.13 11.54
N ARG A 226 25.44 -9.55 11.72
CA ARG A 226 26.58 -9.77 10.84
C ARG A 226 27.36 -11.02 11.26
N GLN A 227 27.09 -12.14 10.58
CA GLN A 227 27.83 -13.39 10.76
C GLN A 227 28.71 -13.68 9.54
N LYS A 228 29.82 -14.41 9.75
CA LYS A 228 30.81 -14.72 8.69
C LYS A 228 30.20 -15.53 7.54
N ASP A 229 29.38 -16.53 7.88
CA ASP A 229 28.83 -17.50 6.92
C ASP A 229 27.31 -17.37 6.70
N ARG A 230 26.66 -16.43 7.40
CA ARG A 230 25.22 -16.15 7.27
C ARG A 230 24.99 -14.67 7.05
N ARG A 231 24.19 -14.34 6.04
CA ARG A 231 23.75 -12.97 5.79
C ARG A 231 22.31 -12.84 6.24
N HIS A 232 21.98 -11.70 6.81
CA HIS A 232 20.62 -11.40 7.25
C HIS A 232 20.05 -10.24 6.43
N ALA A 233 18.73 -10.22 6.30
CA ALA A 233 18.01 -9.11 5.67
C ALA A 233 16.67 -8.89 6.36
N LEU A 234 16.19 -7.65 6.38
CA LEU A 234 14.83 -7.35 6.78
C LEU A 234 13.88 -7.51 5.60
N GLU A 235 12.78 -8.22 5.82
CA GLU A 235 11.71 -8.40 4.86
C GLU A 235 10.53 -7.50 5.18
N PHE A 236 10.10 -6.70 4.23
CA PHE A 236 8.84 -5.98 4.30
C PHE A 236 7.70 -6.87 3.82
N ILE A 237 6.87 -7.31 4.76
CA ILE A 237 5.73 -8.19 4.50
C ILE A 237 4.52 -7.31 4.23
N GLU A 238 4.02 -7.35 3.00
CA GLU A 238 2.85 -6.60 2.58
C GLU A 238 1.59 -7.43 2.59
N GLY A 239 0.52 -6.93 3.20
CA GLY A 239 -0.78 -7.57 3.23
C GLY A 239 -1.87 -6.67 2.64
N TRP A 240 -2.99 -7.27 2.31
CA TRP A 240 -4.18 -6.55 1.86
C TRP A 240 -4.73 -5.69 3.00
N ASN A 241 -4.94 -4.40 2.71
CA ASN A 241 -5.55 -3.48 3.65
C ASN A 241 -7.05 -3.39 3.36
N ALA A 242 -7.87 -3.93 4.26
CA ALA A 242 -9.33 -3.97 4.10
C ALA A 242 -9.94 -2.58 3.94
N PHE A 243 -9.41 -1.58 4.64
CA PHE A 243 -9.87 -0.20 4.53
C PHE A 243 -9.60 0.36 3.13
N ARG A 244 -8.38 0.21 2.60
CA ARG A 244 -8.05 0.66 1.24
C ARG A 244 -8.86 -0.07 0.17
N ILE A 245 -9.12 -1.36 0.33
CA ILE A 245 -10.00 -2.13 -0.57
C ILE A 245 -11.44 -1.58 -0.51
N CYS A 246 -11.96 -1.35 0.70
CA CYS A 246 -13.30 -0.81 0.90
C CYS A 246 -13.46 0.54 0.20
N VAL A 247 -12.50 1.45 0.39
CA VAL A 247 -12.55 2.75 -0.26
C VAL A 247 -12.35 2.66 -1.77
N ALA A 248 -11.42 1.82 -2.24
CA ALA A 248 -11.26 1.57 -3.68
C ALA A 248 -12.55 1.01 -4.32
N GLY A 249 -13.41 0.37 -3.52
CA GLY A 249 -14.74 -0.07 -3.92
C GLY A 249 -15.80 1.02 -3.87
N ILE A 250 -15.89 1.77 -2.77
CA ILE A 250 -16.91 2.80 -2.56
C ILE A 250 -16.68 3.99 -3.50
N LEU A 251 -15.43 4.35 -3.77
CA LEU A 251 -15.08 5.54 -4.54
C LEU A 251 -15.64 5.50 -5.99
N PRO A 252 -15.46 4.43 -6.79
CA PRO A 252 -16.11 4.31 -8.10
C PRO A 252 -17.64 4.35 -8.04
N LEU A 253 -18.25 3.78 -6.99
CA LEU A 253 -19.70 3.82 -6.81
C LEU A 253 -20.21 5.23 -6.54
N ALA A 254 -19.52 5.97 -5.68
CA ALA A 254 -19.82 7.37 -5.39
C ALA A 254 -19.67 8.24 -6.64
N ILE A 255 -18.56 8.08 -7.39
CA ILE A 255 -18.31 8.80 -8.64
C ILE A 255 -19.38 8.49 -9.68
N SER A 256 -19.73 7.22 -9.86
CA SER A 256 -20.78 6.82 -10.82
C SER A 256 -22.15 7.39 -10.46
N THR A 257 -22.49 7.42 -9.17
CA THR A 257 -23.76 7.97 -8.70
C THR A 257 -23.82 9.48 -8.95
N LEU A 258 -22.71 10.18 -8.67
CA LEU A 258 -22.60 11.62 -8.93
C LEU A 258 -22.72 11.95 -10.42
N LEU A 259 -22.02 11.21 -11.28
CA LEU A 259 -22.12 11.36 -12.73
C LEU A 259 -23.54 11.09 -13.23
N GLY A 260 -24.23 10.08 -12.68
CA GLY A 260 -25.63 9.79 -13.01
C GLY A 260 -26.57 10.94 -12.65
N ILE A 261 -26.38 11.58 -11.49
CA ILE A 261 -27.15 12.75 -11.06
C ILE A 261 -26.90 13.94 -11.99
N ILE A 262 -25.63 14.26 -12.27
CA ILE A 262 -25.23 15.35 -13.17
C ILE A 262 -25.82 15.14 -14.56
N TRP A 263 -25.71 13.92 -15.10
CA TRP A 263 -26.25 13.56 -16.40
C TRP A 263 -27.78 13.67 -16.46
N SER A 264 -28.48 13.20 -15.43
CA SER A 264 -29.94 13.29 -15.32
C SER A 264 -30.42 14.73 -15.36
N MET A 265 -29.74 15.62 -14.65
CA MET A 265 -30.08 17.05 -14.63
C MET A 265 -29.84 17.70 -15.99
N ALA A 266 -28.76 17.33 -16.69
CA ALA A 266 -28.39 17.90 -17.98
C ALA A 266 -29.33 17.44 -19.12
N THR A 267 -29.66 16.15 -19.17
CA THR A 267 -30.43 15.56 -20.29
C THR A 267 -31.93 15.53 -20.05
N LYS A 268 -32.39 15.70 -18.81
CA LYS A 268 -33.79 15.49 -18.37
C LYS A 268 -34.31 14.07 -18.68
N ASP A 269 -33.42 13.12 -18.98
CA ASP A 269 -33.74 11.71 -19.19
C ASP A 269 -33.26 10.89 -17.99
N VAL A 270 -34.19 10.69 -17.06
CA VAL A 270 -33.95 9.98 -15.80
C VAL A 270 -33.77 8.48 -16.04
N GLN A 271 -34.44 7.92 -17.05
CA GLN A 271 -34.46 6.47 -17.28
C GLN A 271 -33.10 5.96 -17.77
N THR A 272 -32.49 6.67 -18.72
CA THR A 272 -31.17 6.30 -19.24
C THR A 272 -30.10 6.43 -18.16
N ALA A 273 -30.16 7.50 -17.34
CA ALA A 273 -29.20 7.72 -16.27
C ALA A 273 -29.23 6.62 -15.19
N PHE A 274 -30.42 6.20 -14.75
CA PHE A 274 -30.55 5.10 -13.79
C PHE A 274 -30.03 3.78 -14.35
N THR A 275 -30.25 3.53 -15.66
CA THR A 275 -29.78 2.30 -16.31
C THR A 275 -28.25 2.24 -16.32
N VAL A 276 -27.59 3.35 -16.71
CA VAL A 276 -26.11 3.43 -16.72
C VAL A 276 -25.54 3.30 -15.31
N ALA A 277 -26.12 4.00 -14.32
CA ALA A 277 -25.69 3.90 -12.93
C ALA A 277 -25.85 2.47 -12.38
N GLY A 278 -26.93 1.78 -12.73
CA GLY A 278 -27.17 0.39 -12.36
C GLY A 278 -26.12 -0.58 -12.91
N PHE A 279 -25.70 -0.41 -14.17
CA PHE A 279 -24.63 -1.20 -14.78
C PHE A 279 -23.29 -0.98 -14.08
N VAL A 280 -22.92 0.27 -13.78
CA VAL A 280 -21.67 0.56 -13.08
C VAL A 280 -21.68 0.02 -11.64
N LEU A 281 -22.81 0.13 -10.94
CA LEU A 281 -22.98 -0.43 -9.60
C LEU A 281 -22.83 -1.96 -9.60
N THR A 282 -23.43 -2.64 -10.57
CA THR A 282 -23.33 -4.11 -10.68
C THR A 282 -21.91 -4.54 -11.06
N GLY A 283 -21.25 -3.83 -11.97
CA GLY A 283 -19.85 -4.06 -12.29
C GLY A 283 -18.92 -3.85 -11.11
N GLY A 284 -19.10 -2.75 -10.35
CA GLY A 284 -18.29 -2.43 -9.17
C GLY A 284 -18.47 -3.45 -8.04
N THR A 285 -19.70 -3.88 -7.76
CA THR A 285 -19.98 -4.90 -6.75
C THR A 285 -19.37 -6.26 -7.12
N LEU A 286 -19.40 -6.65 -8.39
CA LEU A 286 -18.74 -7.88 -8.86
C LEU A 286 -17.22 -7.84 -8.65
N ILE A 287 -16.57 -6.71 -9.00
CA ILE A 287 -15.13 -6.55 -8.79
C ILE A 287 -14.77 -6.63 -7.30
N LEU A 288 -15.58 -6.01 -6.43
CA LEU A 288 -15.36 -6.07 -4.99
C LEU A 288 -15.53 -7.47 -4.42
N ALA A 289 -16.53 -8.21 -4.90
CA ALA A 289 -16.73 -9.60 -4.51
C ALA A 289 -15.50 -10.46 -4.87
N LEU A 290 -14.94 -10.28 -6.08
CA LEU A 290 -13.73 -10.98 -6.49
C LEU A 290 -12.51 -10.59 -5.65
N LEU A 291 -12.35 -9.30 -5.35
CA LEU A 291 -11.26 -8.83 -4.48
C LEU A 291 -11.37 -9.40 -3.05
N ALA A 292 -12.58 -9.50 -2.51
CA ALA A 292 -12.82 -10.11 -1.20
C ALA A 292 -12.42 -11.59 -1.19
N VAL A 293 -12.76 -12.35 -2.24
CA VAL A 293 -12.36 -13.76 -2.39
C VAL A 293 -10.84 -13.89 -2.45
N VAL A 294 -10.16 -13.10 -3.29
CA VAL A 294 -8.69 -13.14 -3.41
C VAL A 294 -8.02 -12.78 -2.08
N SER A 295 -8.55 -11.79 -1.37
CA SER A 295 -8.03 -11.37 -0.06
C SER A 295 -8.18 -12.48 0.98
N GLY A 296 -9.31 -13.21 0.95
CA GLY A 296 -9.55 -14.35 1.84
C GLY A 296 -8.63 -15.54 1.57
N ILE A 297 -8.31 -15.82 0.30
CA ILE A 297 -7.36 -16.87 -0.08
C ILE A 297 -5.95 -16.52 0.39
N ASP A 298 -5.49 -15.29 0.15
CA ASP A 298 -4.16 -14.83 0.60
C ASP A 298 -4.04 -14.89 2.14
N ALA A 299 -5.10 -14.56 2.87
CA ALA A 299 -5.12 -14.65 4.33
C ALA A 299 -5.00 -16.09 4.84
N SER A 300 -5.69 -17.03 4.18
CA SER A 300 -5.69 -18.45 4.54
C SER A 300 -4.37 -19.16 4.22
N GLY A 301 -3.64 -18.69 3.20
CA GLY A 301 -2.33 -19.24 2.85
C GLY A 301 -1.24 -18.95 3.90
N ARG A 302 -1.37 -17.83 4.64
CA ARG A 302 -0.37 -17.39 5.63
C ARG A 302 -0.42 -18.13 6.95
N THR A 303 -1.56 -18.73 7.32
CA THR A 303 -1.67 -19.47 8.58
C THR A 303 -1.01 -20.85 8.54
N ASN A 304 -0.57 -21.30 7.36
CA ASN A 304 0.01 -22.63 7.14
C ASN A 304 1.55 -22.62 7.01
N THR A 305 2.19 -21.46 7.24
CA THR A 305 3.65 -21.27 7.22
C THR A 305 4.12 -20.75 8.56
#